data_AF-A0A6J6KZV3-F1
#
_entry.id   AF-A0A6J6KZV3-F1
#
_cell.length_a   1.000
_cell.length_b   1.000
_cell.length_c   1.000
_cell.angle_alpha   90.00
_cell.angle_beta   90.00
_cell.angle_gamma   90.00
#
_symmetry.space_group_name_H-M   'P 1'
#
loop_
_entity.id
_entity.type
_entity.pdbx_description
1 polymer ?
#
loop_
_entity_poly.entity_id
_entity_poly.type
_entity_poly.pdbx_seq_one_letter_code
_entity_poly.pdbx_strand_id
1 'polypeptide(L)'
;MQLTISRIAARRGGRPEVAGVAVNRLGRTRDAHYWHTMLLEQYGDQVFAPVHMRAAVAEASAQSLPIHGLGTRQGASDAAQEFDNLLDAVVPEMARSGVPVSASAEKASIETSGGTNGV
;
A
#
# COMPACT_ATOMS: atom_id res chain seq x y z
N MET A 1 -10.63 -23.18 13.56
CA MET A 1 -9.45 -22.33 13.82
C MET A 1 -9.93 -20.89 13.81
N GLN A 2 -9.81 -20.13 14.91
CA GLN A 2 -10.31 -18.76 14.97
C GLN A 2 -9.16 -17.78 14.66
N LEU A 3 -9.32 -16.99 13.61
CA LEU A 3 -8.29 -16.05 13.14
C LEU A 3 -8.00 -14.97 14.19
N THR A 4 -6.76 -14.51 14.27
CA THR A 4 -6.31 -13.47 15.23
C THR A 4 -7.19 -12.21 15.17
N ILE A 5 -7.61 -11.83 13.97
CA ILE A 5 -8.50 -10.68 13.73
C ILE A 5 -9.84 -10.85 14.42
N SER A 6 -10.49 -12.01 14.28
CA SER A 6 -11.79 -12.30 14.92
C SER A 6 -11.71 -12.23 16.44
N ARG A 7 -10.58 -12.67 17.02
CA ARG A 7 -10.33 -12.57 18.48
C ARG A 7 -10.18 -11.13 18.94
N ILE A 8 -9.52 -10.29 18.15
CA ILE A 8 -9.36 -8.86 18.47
C ILE A 8 -10.71 -8.14 18.34
N ALA A 9 -11.47 -8.42 17.27
CA ALA A 9 -12.79 -7.87 17.03
C ALA A 9 -13.76 -8.12 18.19
N ALA A 10 -13.81 -9.35 18.70
CA ALA A 10 -14.64 -9.71 19.85
C ALA A 10 -14.36 -8.88 21.12
N ARG A 11 -13.11 -8.41 21.30
CA ARG A 11 -12.71 -7.60 22.47
C ARG A 11 -12.93 -6.10 22.27
N ARG A 12 -13.08 -5.66 21.03
CA ARG A 12 -13.14 -4.23 20.65
C ARG A 12 -14.50 -3.86 20.04
N GLY A 13 -15.57 -4.52 20.51
CA GLY A 13 -16.93 -4.21 20.07
C GLY A 13 -17.18 -4.48 18.59
N GLY A 14 -16.53 -5.50 18.02
CA GLY A 14 -16.71 -5.91 16.62
C GLY A 14 -15.63 -5.41 15.65
N ARG A 15 -14.66 -4.60 16.09
CA ARG A 15 -13.59 -4.04 15.21
C ARG A 15 -12.18 -4.55 15.53
N PRO A 16 -11.28 -4.73 14.55
CA PRO A 16 -11.37 -4.34 13.15
C PRO A 16 -12.13 -5.35 12.28
N GLU A 17 -12.67 -4.85 11.18
CA GLU A 17 -13.28 -5.65 10.11
C GLU A 17 -12.28 -5.80 8.95
N VAL A 18 -12.42 -6.88 8.17
CA VAL A 18 -11.62 -7.08 6.96
C VAL A 18 -12.23 -6.24 5.84
N ALA A 19 -11.47 -5.29 5.29
CA ALA A 19 -11.95 -4.43 4.21
C ALA A 19 -11.97 -5.14 2.84
N GLY A 20 -10.98 -5.98 2.56
CA GLY A 20 -10.86 -6.70 1.28
C GLY A 20 -9.42 -7.12 0.98
N VAL A 21 -9.15 -7.41 -0.28
CA VAL A 21 -7.87 -7.89 -0.81
C VAL A 21 -7.28 -6.84 -1.74
N ALA A 22 -6.15 -6.26 -1.35
CA ALA A 22 -5.37 -5.37 -2.20
C ALA A 22 -4.40 -6.17 -3.07
N VAL A 23 -4.48 -6.02 -4.40
CA VAL A 23 -3.58 -6.67 -5.34
C VAL A 23 -2.42 -5.73 -5.65
N ASN A 24 -1.23 -6.04 -5.16
CA ASN A 24 -0.04 -5.20 -5.33
C ASN A 24 0.95 -5.80 -6.34
N ARG A 25 1.57 -4.94 -7.15
CA ARG A 25 2.55 -5.28 -8.19
C ARG A 25 2.05 -6.31 -9.21
N LEU A 26 0.83 -6.13 -9.73
CA LEU A 26 0.31 -6.99 -10.79
C LEU A 26 1.19 -6.87 -12.05
N GLY A 27 1.83 -7.98 -12.42
CA GLY A 27 2.68 -8.09 -13.61
C GLY A 27 1.86 -8.24 -14.90
N ARG A 28 2.56 -8.26 -16.04
CA ARG A 28 1.95 -8.43 -17.38
C ARG A 28 2.04 -9.86 -17.93
N THR A 29 2.47 -10.81 -17.09
CA THR A 29 2.65 -12.20 -17.51
C THR A 29 1.31 -12.92 -17.50
N ARG A 30 1.17 -13.96 -18.33
CA ARG A 30 -0.01 -14.83 -18.33
C ARG A 30 -0.32 -15.39 -16.94
N ASP A 31 0.72 -15.76 -16.20
CA ASP A 31 0.59 -16.29 -14.84
C ASP A 31 0.02 -15.25 -13.86
N ALA A 32 0.50 -14.01 -13.92
CA ALA A 32 -0.04 -12.92 -13.11
C ALA A 32 -1.53 -12.67 -13.40
N HIS A 33 -1.92 -12.68 -14.68
CA HIS A 33 -3.33 -12.54 -15.07
C HIS A 33 -4.17 -13.73 -14.61
N TYR A 34 -3.67 -14.96 -14.75
CA TYR A 34 -4.37 -16.16 -14.30
C TYR A 34 -4.67 -16.10 -12.80
N TRP A 35 -3.68 -15.80 -11.96
CA TRP A 35 -3.88 -15.70 -10.52
C TRP A 35 -4.81 -14.55 -10.12
N HIS A 36 -4.74 -13.42 -10.82
CA HIS A 36 -5.68 -12.32 -10.60
C HIS A 36 -7.12 -12.73 -10.92
N THR A 37 -7.35 -13.44 -12.03
CA THR A 37 -8.67 -13.98 -12.37
C THR A 37 -9.17 -14.96 -11.30
N MET A 38 -8.31 -15.88 -10.84
CA MET A 38 -8.69 -16.81 -9.77
C MET A 38 -9.07 -16.10 -8.47
N LEU A 39 -8.39 -15.00 -8.11
CA LEU A 39 -8.77 -14.17 -6.97
C LEU A 39 -10.15 -13.54 -7.15
N LEU A 40 -10.42 -12.98 -8.34
CA LEU A 40 -11.72 -12.39 -8.66
C LEU A 40 -12.84 -13.44 -8.62
N GLU A 41 -12.62 -14.63 -9.17
CA GLU A 41 -13.59 -15.73 -9.13
C GLU A 41 -13.90 -16.19 -7.70
N GLN A 42 -12.89 -16.24 -6.83
CA GLN A 42 -13.04 -16.74 -5.47
C GLN A 42 -13.61 -15.70 -4.50
N TYR A 43 -13.22 -14.44 -4.61
CA TYR A 43 -13.50 -13.40 -3.62
C TYR A 43 -14.37 -12.26 -4.14
N GLY A 44 -14.63 -12.21 -5.46
CA GLY A 44 -15.53 -11.23 -6.09
C GLY A 44 -15.18 -9.79 -5.73
N ASP A 45 -16.19 -9.04 -5.29
CA ASP A 45 -16.11 -7.61 -4.97
C ASP A 45 -15.19 -7.29 -3.78
N GLN A 46 -14.69 -8.30 -3.05
CA GLN A 46 -13.68 -8.07 -2.01
C GLN A 46 -12.29 -7.80 -2.60
N VAL A 47 -12.04 -8.10 -3.88
CA VAL A 47 -10.75 -7.84 -4.54
C VAL A 47 -10.77 -6.43 -5.12
N PHE A 48 -9.90 -5.56 -4.59
CA PHE A 48 -9.77 -4.20 -5.09
C PHE A 48 -9.03 -4.15 -6.43
N ALA A 49 -9.19 -3.03 -7.13
CA ALA A 49 -8.43 -2.75 -8.35
C ALA A 49 -6.91 -2.88 -8.09
N PRO A 50 -6.16 -3.52 -9.01
CA PRO A 50 -4.76 -3.80 -8.78
C PRO A 50 -3.88 -2.57 -8.94
N VAL A 51 -2.82 -2.50 -8.14
CA VAL A 51 -1.66 -1.66 -8.42
C VAL A 51 -0.69 -2.43 -9.31
N HIS A 52 -0.46 -1.94 -10.53
CA HIS A 52 0.38 -2.63 -11.50
C HIS A 52 1.88 -2.45 -11.20
N MET A 53 2.65 -3.45 -11.60
CA MET A 53 4.10 -3.45 -11.49
C MET A 53 4.72 -2.35 -12.37
N ARG A 54 5.33 -1.35 -11.74
CA ARG A 54 6.05 -0.26 -12.40
C ARG A 54 7.42 -0.05 -11.76
N ALA A 55 8.41 0.31 -12.59
CA ALA A 55 9.75 0.65 -12.12
C ALA A 55 9.72 1.78 -11.08
N ALA A 56 8.85 2.78 -11.26
CA ALA A 56 8.65 3.86 -10.30
C ALA A 56 8.29 3.37 -8.88
N VAL A 57 7.48 2.33 -8.73
CA VAL A 57 7.13 1.78 -7.40
C VAL A 57 8.35 1.17 -6.71
N ALA A 58 9.18 0.43 -7.46
CA ALA A 58 10.41 -0.14 -6.94
C ALA A 58 11.45 0.94 -6.59
N GLU A 59 11.57 1.96 -7.43
CA GLU A 59 12.47 3.10 -7.25
C GLU A 59 12.09 3.94 -6.02
N ALA A 60 10.79 4.26 -5.85
CA ALA A 60 10.28 4.98 -4.68
C ALA A 60 10.62 4.21 -3.40
N SER A 61 10.39 2.89 -3.41
CA SER A 61 10.72 2.00 -2.29
C SER A 61 12.22 2.01 -1.98
N ALA A 62 13.08 1.93 -3.00
CA ALA A 62 14.54 1.94 -2.85
C ALA A 62 15.06 3.27 -2.28
N GLN A 63 14.38 4.37 -2.58
CA GLN A 63 14.71 5.71 -2.06
C GLN A 63 13.99 6.04 -0.75
N SER A 64 13.15 5.13 -0.23
CA SER A 64 12.30 5.39 0.95
C SER A 64 11.42 6.63 0.81
N LEU A 65 10.93 6.86 -0.41
CA LEU A 65 10.01 7.94 -0.73
C LEU A 65 8.60 7.38 -0.97
N PRO A 66 7.53 8.13 -0.63
CA PRO A 66 6.21 7.83 -1.15
C PRO A 66 6.22 7.95 -2.68
N ILE A 67 5.31 7.24 -3.36
CA ILE A 67 5.26 7.25 -4.84
C ILE A 67 5.07 8.67 -5.41
N HIS A 68 4.35 9.53 -4.70
CA HIS A 68 4.15 10.95 -5.05
C HIS A 68 5.43 11.79 -4.94
N GLY A 69 6.46 11.30 -4.23
CA GLY A 69 7.73 11.98 -4.01
C GLY A 69 8.75 11.81 -5.15
N LEU A 70 8.48 10.95 -6.15
CA LEU A 70 9.39 10.72 -7.28
C LEU A 70 9.33 11.78 -8.39
N GLY A 71 8.46 12.79 -8.26
CA GLY A 71 8.33 13.86 -9.25
C GLY A 71 7.94 13.34 -10.64
N THR A 72 8.73 13.69 -11.66
CA THR A 72 8.42 13.39 -13.07
C THR A 72 8.85 12.00 -13.54
N ARG A 73 9.17 11.07 -12.62
CA ARG A 73 9.56 9.71 -12.99
C ARG A 73 8.44 9.04 -13.79
N GLN A 74 8.79 8.50 -14.96
CA GLN A 74 7.82 7.81 -15.81
C GLN A 74 7.11 6.68 -15.06
N GLY A 75 5.77 6.70 -15.11
CA GLY A 75 4.91 5.73 -14.42
C GLY A 75 4.66 6.02 -12.93
N ALA A 76 5.24 7.08 -12.35
CA ALA A 76 4.95 7.49 -10.98
C ALA A 76 3.53 8.03 -10.85
N SER A 77 3.08 8.88 -11.78
CA SER A 77 1.71 9.44 -11.78
C SER A 77 0.65 8.34 -11.88
N ASP A 78 0.83 7.37 -12.77
CA ASP A 78 -0.13 6.26 -12.91
C ASP A 78 -0.15 5.39 -11.66
N ALA A 79 1.02 5.12 -11.07
CA ALA A 79 1.09 4.35 -9.82
C ALA A 79 0.45 5.10 -8.66
N ALA A 80 0.70 6.40 -8.54
CA ALA A 80 0.08 7.27 -7.55
C ALA A 80 -1.45 7.21 -7.65
N GLN A 81 -2.00 7.38 -8.86
CA GLN A 81 -3.44 7.31 -9.07
C GLN A 81 -4.03 5.93 -8.69
N GLU A 82 -3.34 4.84 -8.99
CA GLU A 82 -3.80 3.50 -8.57
C GLU A 82 -3.79 3.32 -7.04
N PHE A 83 -2.79 3.88 -6.35
CA PHE A 83 -2.76 3.89 -4.89
C PHE A 83 -3.85 4.77 -4.29
N ASP A 84 -4.12 5.94 -4.88
CA ASP A 84 -5.20 6.83 -4.46
C ASP A 84 -6.56 6.13 -4.59
N ASN A 85 -6.82 5.50 -5.74
CA ASN A 85 -8.05 4.72 -5.96
C ASN A 85 -8.19 3.57 -4.95
N LEU A 86 -7.08 2.91 -4.60
CA LEU A 86 -7.08 1.85 -3.59
C LEU A 86 -7.37 2.42 -2.19
N LEU A 87 -6.78 3.56 -1.84
CA LEU A 87 -7.03 4.23 -0.57
C LEU A 87 -8.51 4.62 -0.42
N ASP A 88 -9.09 5.20 -1.47
CA ASP A 88 -10.51 5.57 -1.51
C ASP A 88 -11.44 4.37 -1.35
N ALA A 89 -11.07 3.20 -1.91
CA ALA A 89 -11.83 1.97 -1.79
C ALA A 89 -11.73 1.33 -0.40
N VAL A 90 -10.54 1.37 0.22
CA VAL A 90 -10.28 0.76 1.54
C VAL A 90 -10.78 1.64 2.69
N VAL A 91 -10.73 2.97 2.52
CA VAL A 91 -11.08 3.95 3.55
C VAL A 91 -12.04 5.01 2.96
N PRO A 92 -13.29 4.65 2.62
CA PRO A 92 -14.21 5.55 1.93
C PRO A 92 -14.53 6.83 2.71
N GLU A 93 -14.37 6.82 4.04
CA GLU A 93 -14.50 8.00 4.88
C GLU A 93 -13.41 9.06 4.62
N MET A 94 -12.20 8.65 4.23
CA MET A 94 -11.13 9.57 3.87
C MET A 94 -11.45 10.29 2.55
N ALA A 95 -11.97 9.57 1.56
CA ALA A 95 -12.41 10.13 0.28
C ALA A 95 -13.50 11.21 0.46
N ARG A 96 -14.41 11.02 1.43
CA ARG A 96 -15.47 12.00 1.75
C ARG A 96 -14.97 13.24 2.50
N SER A 97 -13.80 13.15 3.14
CA SER A 97 -13.29 14.23 4.00
C SER A 97 -12.56 15.34 3.25
N GLY A 98 -12.11 15.10 2.01
CA GLY A 98 -11.49 16.11 1.15
C GLY A 98 -10.19 16.73 1.68
N VAL A 99 -9.62 16.22 2.78
CA VAL A 99 -8.36 16.73 3.35
C VAL A 99 -7.19 15.95 2.73
N PRO A 100 -6.32 16.58 1.93
CA PRO A 100 -5.11 15.93 1.44
C PRO A 100 -4.20 15.64 2.63
N VAL A 101 -3.85 14.37 2.84
CA VAL A 101 -2.84 13.97 3.82
C VAL A 101 -1.48 14.39 3.28
N SER A 102 -1.02 15.58 3.65
CA SER A 102 0.35 16.01 3.37
C SER A 102 1.30 15.23 4.27
N ALA A 103 1.97 14.21 3.72
CA ALA A 103 3.10 13.59 4.37
C ALA A 103 4.26 14.59 4.39
N SER A 104 4.38 15.36 5.47
CA SER A 104 5.57 16.15 5.73
C SER A 104 6.74 15.19 5.92
N ALA A 105 7.69 15.22 4.99
CA ALA A 105 8.93 14.47 5.08
C ALA A 105 9.81 15.07 6.20
N GLU A 106 9.57 14.64 7.43
CA GLU A 106 10.47 14.93 8.54
C GLU A 106 11.76 14.13 8.28
N LYS A 107 12.84 14.84 7.91
CA LYS A 107 14.17 14.25 7.74
C LYS A 107 14.59 13.66 9.09
N ALA A 108 14.47 12.34 9.23
CA ALA A 108 15.09 11.62 10.32
C ALA A 108 16.62 11.73 10.19
N SER A 109 17.21 12.71 10.89
CA SER A 109 18.65 12.75 11.15
C SER A 109 19.00 11.53 11.99
N ILE A 110 19.61 10.53 11.36
CA ILE A 110 20.20 9.40 12.06
C ILE A 110 21.52 9.90 12.65
N GLU A 111 21.53 10.14 13.97
CA GLU A 111 22.76 10.44 14.72
C GLU A 111 23.74 9.28 14.56
N THR A 112 24.90 9.56 13.95
CA THR A 112 26.00 8.62 13.88
C THR A 112 26.75 8.67 15.22
N SER A 113 26.45 7.75 16.13
CA SER A 113 27.25 7.56 17.34
C SER A 113 28.59 6.94 16.95
N GLY A 114 29.62 7.78 16.80
CA GLY A 114 31.01 7.37 16.64
C GLY A 114 31.52 6.65 17.90
N GLY A 115 31.66 5.33 17.81
CA GLY A 115 32.40 4.54 18.79
C GLY A 115 33.86 4.42 18.37
N THR A 116 34.72 5.28 18.92
CA THR A 116 36.17 5.16 18.84
C THR A 116 36.64 4.04 19.77
N ASN A 117 37.10 2.90 19.23
CA ASN A 117 37.87 1.94 20.01
C ASN A 117 39.36 2.25 19.88
N GLY A 118 39.89 2.94 20.88
CA GLY A 118 41.32 2.93 21.20
C GLY A 118 41.55 2.03 22.40
N VAL A 119 42.33 0.97 22.21
CA VAL A 119 43.61 0.59 22.84
C VAL A 119 43.91 -0.85 22.38
#